data_AF-A0A5S9MBS4-F1
#
_entry.id   AF-A0A5S9MBS4-F1
#
_cell.length_a   1.000
_cell.length_b   1.000
_cell.length_c   1.000
_cell.angle_alpha   90.00
_cell.angle_beta   90.00
_cell.angle_gamma   90.00
#
_symmetry.space_group_name_H-M   'P 1'
#
loop_
_entity.id
_entity.type
_entity.pdbx_description
1 polymer ?
#
loop_
_entity_poly.entity_id
_entity_poly.type
_entity_poly.pdbx_seq_one_letter_code
_entity_poly.pdbx_strand_id
1 'polypeptide(L)' 'MIVYNGPVEEPIENPGEEFIKNIFFEKDADYWKQGSGDSCFEVEGEDEWLIFFL' A
#
# COMPACT_ATOMS: atom_id res chain seq x y z
N MET A 1 0.55 8.29 11.92
CA MET A 1 1.48 7.34 11.26
C MET A 1 0.90 6.95 9.91
N ILE A 2 1.72 6.63 8.92
CA ILE A 2 1.22 6.02 7.68
C ILE A 2 1.55 4.53 7.74
N VAL A 3 0.57 3.66 7.48
CA VAL A 3 0.76 2.22 7.39
C VAL A 3 0.43 1.79 5.97
N TYR A 4 1.36 1.08 5.34
CA TYR A 4 1.12 0.43 4.05
C TYR A 4 0.75 -1.03 4.29
N ASN A 5 -0.47 -1.39 3.89
CA ASN A 5 -0.95 -2.77 3.85
C ASN A 5 -0.81 -3.27 2.41
N GLY A 6 0.26 -4.05 2.17
CA GLY A 6 0.57 -4.61 0.85
C GLY A 6 -0.15 -5.94 0.58
N PRO A 7 -0.04 -6.46 -0.67
CA PRO A 7 -0.75 -7.68 -1.06
C PRO A 7 -0.21 -8.96 -0.44
N VAL A 8 1.06 -9.01 -0.02
CA VAL A 8 1.73 -10.27 0.40
C VAL A 8 2.65 -10.11 1.61
N GLU A 9 3.08 -8.88 1.90
CA GLU A 9 4.06 -8.60 2.95
C GLU A 9 3.36 -8.13 4.23
N GLU A 10 4.07 -8.26 5.36
CA GLU A 10 3.64 -7.64 6.62
C GLU A 10 3.48 -6.12 6.45
N PRO A 11 2.55 -5.48 7.20
CA PRO A 11 2.35 -4.05 7.13
C PRO A 11 3.65 -3.25 7.37
N ILE A 12 3.85 -2.20 6.58
CA ILE A 12 5.02 -1.33 6.69
C ILE A 12 4.60 -0.01 7.35
N GLU A 13 5.14 0.24 8.54
CA GLU A 13 4.93 1.49 9.26
C GLU A 13 5.88 2.60 8.78
N ASN A 14 5.32 3.80 8.59
CA ASN A 14 5.99 5.00 8.11
C ASN A 14 6.90 4.73 6.89
N PRO A 15 6.33 4.22 5.77
CA PRO A 15 7.10 3.91 4.58
C PRO A 15 7.82 5.16 4.06
N GLY A 16 9.07 4.99 3.63
CA GLY A 16 9.86 6.09 3.07
C GLY A 16 9.29 6.59 1.74
N GLU A 17 9.59 7.85 1.39
CA GLU A 17 9.11 8.48 0.17
C GLU A 17 9.44 7.68 -1.11
N GLU A 18 10.65 7.15 -1.20
CA GLU A 18 11.07 6.33 -2.35
C GLU A 18 10.24 5.04 -2.48
N PHE A 19 9.93 4.40 -1.35
CA PHE A 19 9.07 3.22 -1.34
C PHE A 19 7.67 3.56 -1.84
N ILE A 20 7.09 4.65 -1.33
CA ILE A 20 5.75 5.11 -1.74
C ILE A 20 5.74 5.37 -3.26
N LYS A 21 6.73 6.08 -3.80
CA LYS A 21 6.86 6.32 -5.25
C LYS A 21 6.98 5.01 -6.03
N ASN A 22 7.76 4.04 -5.54
CA ASN A 22 7.89 2.74 -6.16
C ASN A 22 6.53 2.02 -6.26
N ILE A 23 5.73 2.06 -5.19
CA ILE A 23 4.38 1.50 -5.18
C ILE A 23 3.50 2.13 -6.27
N PHE A 24 3.50 3.46 -6.39
CA PHE A 24 2.63 4.16 -7.36
C PHE A 24 3.08 4.06 -8.81
N PHE A 25 4.39 4.11 -9.07
CA PHE A 25 4.91 4.31 -10.43
C PHE A 25 5.57 3.07 -11.03
N GLU A 26 5.99 2.11 -10.20
CA GLU A 26 6.79 0.97 -10.68
C GLU A 26 6.09 -0.38 -10.50
N LYS A 27 5.05 -0.48 -9.66
CA LYS A 27 4.27 -1.71 -9.50
C LYS A 27 3.21 -1.85 -10.57
N ASP A 28 3.06 -3.06 -11.10
CA ASP A 28 2.10 -3.40 -12.14
C ASP A 28 0.99 -4.33 -11.60
N ALA A 29 0.11 -4.77 -12.49
CA ALA A 29 -1.01 -5.65 -12.13
C ALA A 29 -0.55 -6.97 -11.49
N ASP A 30 0.64 -7.47 -11.83
CA ASP A 30 1.13 -8.74 -11.29
C ASP A 30 1.59 -8.59 -9.85
N TYR A 31 2.04 -7.41 -9.42
CA TYR A 31 2.25 -7.09 -8.02
C TYR A 31 0.95 -7.18 -7.20
N TRP A 32 -0.10 -6.53 -7.67
CA TRP A 32 -1.37 -6.42 -6.94
C TRP A 32 -2.15 -7.75 -6.89
N LYS A 33 -2.02 -8.61 -7.91
CA LYS A 33 -2.72 -9.90 -8.00
C LYS A 33 -2.24 -10.97 -7.01
N GLN A 34 -1.13 -10.71 -6.30
CA GLN A 34 -0.55 -11.67 -5.38
C GLN A 34 -1.34 -11.78 -4.06
N GLY A 35 -2.18 -10.79 -3.75
CA GLY A 35 -2.96 -10.71 -2.51
C GLY A 35 -4.47 -10.88 -2.69
N SER A 36 -5.23 -10.63 -1.62
CA SER A 36 -6.70 -10.66 -1.64
C SER A 36 -7.34 -9.51 -2.41
N GLY A 37 -6.57 -8.47 -2.75
CA GLY A 37 -7.06 -7.26 -3.42
C GLY A 37 -7.33 -6.08 -2.50
N ASP A 38 -7.03 -6.19 -1.20
CA ASP A 38 -7.31 -5.17 -0.19
C ASP A 38 -6.05 -4.35 0.20
N SER A 39 -5.22 -3.98 -0.77
CA SER A 39 -4.02 -3.20 -0.49
C SER A 39 -4.36 -1.72 -0.29
N CYS A 40 -3.82 -1.10 0.76
CA CYS A 40 -4.10 0.29 1.08
C CYS A 40 -2.94 1.02 1.77
N PHE A 41 -3.00 2.35 1.76
CA PHE A 41 -2.35 3.17 2.78
C PHE A 41 -3.40 3.64 3.78
N GLU A 42 -3.11 3.41 5.06
CA GLU A 42 -3.90 3.88 6.19
C GLU A 42 -3.14 5.01 6.91
N VAL A 43 -3.85 6.05 7.32
CA VAL A 43 -3.29 7.14 8.12
C VAL A 43 -3.84 7.04 9.53
N GLU A 44 -2.99 6.66 10.48
CA GLU A 44 -3.36 6.55 11.89
C GLU A 44 -3.85 7.90 12.42
N GLY A 45 -5.05 7.88 13.00
CA GLY A 45 -5.74 9.06 13.55
C GLY A 45 -6.79 9.65 12.61
N GLU A 46 -6.85 9.19 11.36
CA GLU A 46 -7.83 9.59 10.36
C GLU A 46 -8.63 8.37 9.90
N ASP A 47 -9.94 8.48 9.73
CA ASP A 47 -10.79 7.42 9.14
C ASP A 47 -10.67 7.39 7.60
N GLU A 48 -9.48 7.67 7.07
CA GLU A 48 -9.21 7.86 5.64
C GLU A 48 -8.21 6.83 5.12
N TRP A 49 -8.63 6.06 4.11
CA TRP A 49 -7.81 5.05 3.46
C TRP A 49 -7.64 5.36 1.97
N LEU A 50 -6.40 5.26 1.49
CA LEU A 50 -6.14 5.24 0.06
C LEU A 50 -6.10 3.79 -0.42
N ILE A 51 -7.14 3.38 -1.15
CA ILE A 51 -7.33 2.01 -1.62
C ILE A 51 -6.83 1.89 -3.06
N PHE A 52 -6.06 0.83 -3.35
CA PHE A 52 -5.65 0.47 -4.71
C PHE A 52 -6.59 -0.57 -5.30
N PHE A 53 -7.31 -0.20 -6.35
CA PHE A 53 -8.14 -1.13 -7.11
C PHE A 53 -7.35 -1.69 -8.30
N LEU A 54 -7.45 -3.00 -8.50
CA LEU A 54 -6.98 -3.72 -9.69
C LEU A 54 -7.96 -3.62 -10.87
#